data_AF-A0A7W9SWZ7-F1
#
_entry.id   AF-A0A7W9SWZ7-F1
#
_cell.length_a   1.000
_cell.length_b   1.000
_cell.length_c   1.000
_cell.angle_alpha   90.00
_cell.angle_beta   90.00
_cell.angle_gamma   90.00
#
_symmetry.space_group_name_H-M   'P 1'
#
loop_
_entity.id
_entity.type
_entity.pdbx_description
1 polymer ?
#
loop_
_entity_poly.entity_id
_entity_poly.type
_entity_poly.pdbx_seq_one_letter_code
_entity_poly.pdbx_strand_id
1 'polypeptide(L)'
;MKALYLLAGCNGAGKTTAAYALLPGLLECREFVNADEIARGLSPFQPETVSVQAGRLMLTRLQQLLAASETFALETTLATWHYLSFIRKAQTLGYSVHLFFFWLSTPEAAATHEQTGRSAL
;
A
#
# COMPACT_ATOMS: atom_id res chain seq x y z
N MET A 1 13.82 -13.96 -8.32
CA MET A 1 12.49 -14.52 -7.98
C MET A 1 11.54 -13.34 -7.89
N LYS A 2 10.29 -13.42 -8.40
CA LYS A 2 9.37 -12.28 -8.40
C LYS A 2 8.68 -12.17 -7.03
N ALA A 3 8.68 -10.99 -6.42
CA ALA A 3 8.11 -10.79 -5.10
C ALA A 3 6.95 -9.78 -5.10
N LEU A 4 5.92 -10.10 -4.32
CA LEU A 4 4.83 -9.20 -3.96
C LEU A 4 4.95 -8.89 -2.47
N TYR A 5 5.29 -7.65 -2.15
CA TYR A 5 5.37 -7.18 -0.76
C TYR A 5 4.08 -6.47 -0.36
N LEU A 6 3.44 -6.94 0.70
CA LEU A 6 2.24 -6.35 1.28
C LEU A 6 2.63 -5.60 2.55
N LEU A 7 2.49 -4.28 2.56
CA LEU A 7 2.61 -3.46 3.76
C LEU A 7 1.22 -3.19 4.31
N ALA A 8 0.85 -3.94 5.34
CA ALA A 8 -0.48 -3.98 5.90
C ALA A 8 -0.55 -3.35 7.29
N GLY A 9 -1.68 -2.74 7.65
CA GLY A 9 -1.88 -2.19 9.00
C GLY A 9 -2.71 -0.91 8.99
N CYS A 10 -3.05 -0.41 10.17
CA CYS A 10 -3.83 0.82 10.32
C CYS A 10 -3.08 2.06 9.79
N ASN A 11 -3.83 3.12 9.51
CA ASN A 11 -3.27 4.42 9.18
C ASN A 11 -2.46 4.94 10.37
N GLY A 12 -1.34 5.62 10.09
CA GLY A 12 -0.44 6.11 11.15
C GLY A 12 0.49 5.06 11.76
N ALA A 13 0.39 3.77 11.40
CA ALA A 13 1.29 2.72 11.91
C ALA A 13 2.73 2.76 11.34
N GLY A 14 3.10 3.78 10.56
CA GLY A 14 4.45 3.93 10.00
C GLY A 14 4.74 3.12 8.73
N LYS A 15 3.72 2.56 8.07
CA LYS A 15 3.85 1.70 6.87
C LYS A 15 4.63 2.37 5.74
N THR A 16 4.22 3.58 5.35
CA THR A 16 4.84 4.34 4.24
C THR A 16 6.29 4.71 4.56
N THR A 17 6.57 5.14 5.80
CA THR A 17 7.93 5.45 6.26
C THR A 17 8.83 4.21 6.18
N ALA A 18 8.36 3.06 6.67
CA ALA A 18 9.09 1.82 6.56
C ALA A 18 9.25 1.36 5.11
N ALA A 19 8.26 1.58 4.25
CA ALA A 19 8.33 1.27 2.83
C ALA A 19 9.54 1.96 2.18
N TYR A 20 9.68 3.28 2.37
CA TYR A 20 10.80 4.03 1.80
C TYR A 20 12.17 3.61 2.34
N ALA A 21 12.24 3.16 3.59
CA ALA A 21 13.48 2.67 4.19
C ALA A 21 13.86 1.25 3.71
N LEU A 22 12.88 0.36 3.57
CA LEU A 22 13.11 -1.07 3.31
C LEU A 22 13.14 -1.41 1.82
N LEU A 23 12.25 -0.84 1.01
CA LEU A 23 11.99 -1.33 -0.34
C LEU A 23 13.19 -1.14 -1.28
N PRO A 24 13.78 0.06 -1.47
CA PRO A 24 14.82 0.24 -2.48
C PRO A 24 16.16 -0.39 -2.09
N GLY A 25 16.48 -0.40 -0.79
CA GLY A 25 17.78 -0.85 -0.29
C GLY A 25 17.82 -2.32 0.08
N LEU A 26 16.90 -2.77 0.94
CA LEU A 26 16.93 -4.13 1.50
C LEU A 26 16.23 -5.15 0.60
N LEU A 27 15.14 -4.75 -0.05
CA LEU A 27 14.28 -5.64 -0.83
C LEU A 27 14.42 -5.45 -2.35
N GLU A 28 15.30 -4.54 -2.77
CA GLU A 28 15.56 -4.17 -4.18
C GLU A 28 14.26 -3.89 -4.98
N CYS A 29 13.22 -3.44 -4.30
CA CYS A 29 11.88 -3.21 -4.82
C CYS A 29 11.73 -1.72 -5.15
N ARG A 30 11.64 -1.40 -6.44
CA ARG A 30 11.51 -0.02 -6.92
C ARG A 30 10.06 0.43 -7.13
N GLU A 31 9.16 -0.53 -7.26
CA GLU A 31 7.74 -0.27 -7.51
C GLU A 31 6.97 -0.32 -6.20
N PHE A 32 6.38 0.80 -5.81
CA PHE A 32 5.56 0.93 -4.60
C PHE A 32 4.24 1.60 -4.95
N VAL A 33 3.13 0.92 -4.65
CA VAL A 33 1.78 1.39 -4.97
C VAL A 33 1.01 1.67 -3.68
N ASN A 34 0.60 2.92 -3.50
CA ASN A 34 -0.16 3.42 -2.35
C ASN A 34 -1.27 4.36 -2.85
N ALA A 35 -2.51 4.17 -2.37
CA ALA A 35 -3.66 4.97 -2.79
C ALA A 35 -3.54 6.46 -2.41
N ASP A 36 -3.01 6.77 -1.22
CA ASP A 36 -2.86 8.13 -0.71
C ASP A 36 -1.77 8.91 -1.47
N GLU A 37 -0.70 8.22 -1.87
CA GLU A 37 0.33 8.81 -2.76
C GLU A 37 -0.26 9.11 -4.16
N ILE A 38 -1.07 8.21 -4.71
CA ILE A 38 -1.77 8.45 -5.98
C ILE A 38 -2.76 9.61 -5.84
N ALA A 39 -3.54 9.66 -4.75
CA ALA A 39 -4.49 10.74 -4.51
C ALA A 39 -3.80 12.10 -4.41
N ARG A 40 -2.68 12.19 -3.70
CA ARG A 40 -1.84 13.40 -3.64
C ARG A 40 -1.24 13.79 -4.99
N GLY A 41 -0.85 12.81 -5.81
CA GLY A 41 -0.40 13.07 -7.18
C GLY A 41 -1.51 13.62 -8.10
N LEU A 42 -2.76 13.19 -7.90
CA LEU A 42 -3.91 13.67 -8.67
C LEU A 42 -4.42 15.05 -8.20
N SER A 43 -4.52 15.25 -6.90
CA SER A 43 -5.04 16.47 -6.27
C SER A 43 -4.19 16.79 -5.05
N PRO A 44 -3.10 17.55 -5.22
CA PRO A 44 -2.16 17.80 -4.12
C PRO A 44 -2.77 18.63 -2.99
N PHE A 45 -3.81 19.42 -3.26
CA PHE A 45 -4.47 20.27 -2.28
C PHE A 45 -5.77 19.70 -1.73
N GLN A 46 -6.38 18.71 -2.40
CA GLN A 46 -7.67 18.10 -2.02
C GLN A 46 -7.69 16.59 -2.33
N PRO A 47 -6.75 15.78 -1.79
CA PRO A 47 -6.60 14.36 -2.14
C PRO A 47 -7.83 13.51 -1.75
N GLU A 48 -8.53 13.87 -0.68
CA GLU A 48 -9.74 13.19 -0.21
C GLU A 48 -10.86 13.16 -1.26
N THR A 49 -10.98 14.22 -2.07
CA THR A 49 -11.98 14.33 -3.14
C THR A 49 -11.76 13.34 -4.29
N VAL A 50 -10.54 12.84 -4.45
CA VAL A 50 -10.13 11.92 -5.52
C VAL A 50 -9.83 10.50 -5.03
N SER A 51 -10.12 10.20 -3.76
CA SER A 51 -9.85 8.89 -3.13
C SER A 51 -10.38 7.68 -3.92
N VAL A 52 -11.62 7.76 -4.43
CA VAL A 52 -12.22 6.69 -5.25
C VAL A 52 -11.48 6.51 -6.58
N GLN A 53 -11.09 7.61 -7.22
CA GLN A 53 -10.32 7.59 -8.47
C GLN A 53 -8.93 7.01 -8.23
N ALA A 54 -8.26 7.43 -7.15
CA ALA A 54 -6.95 6.92 -6.76
C ALA A 54 -6.98 5.41 -6.49
N GLY A 55 -8.01 4.91 -5.81
CA GLY A 55 -8.22 3.47 -5.61
C GLY A 55 -8.36 2.69 -6.92
N ARG A 56 -9.06 3.24 -7.93
CA ARG A 56 -9.17 2.61 -9.26
C ARG A 56 -7.83 2.58 -9.98
N LEU A 57 -7.08 3.69 -9.97
CA LEU A 57 -5.75 3.77 -10.58
C LEU A 57 -4.75 2.82 -9.93
N MET A 58 -4.81 2.70 -8.60
CA MET A 58 -4.03 1.74 -7.83
C MET A 58 -4.28 0.31 -8.33
N LEU A 59 -5.53 -0.13 -8.44
CA LEU A 59 -5.87 -1.46 -8.95
C LEU A 59 -5.36 -1.67 -10.39
N THR A 60 -5.50 -0.67 -11.25
CA THR A 60 -4.95 -0.71 -12.61
C THR A 60 -3.43 -0.87 -12.61
N ARG A 61 -2.70 -0.11 -11.78
CA ARG A 61 -1.23 -0.20 -11.67
C ARG A 61 -0.80 -1.57 -11.18
N LEU A 62 -1.49 -2.13 -10.18
CA LEU A 62 -1.21 -3.48 -9.69
C LEU A 62 -1.37 -4.55 -10.78
N GLN A 63 -2.40 -4.45 -11.63
CA GLN A 63 -2.56 -5.38 -12.76
C GLN A 63 -1.44 -5.20 -13.81
N GLN A 64 -1.02 -3.97 -14.09
CA GLN A 64 0.08 -3.69 -15.02
C GLN A 64 1.40 -4.31 -14.54
N LEU A 65 1.75 -4.09 -13.27
CA LEU A 65 2.96 -4.66 -12.65
C LEU A 65 2.92 -6.19 -12.64
N LEU A 66 1.76 -6.77 -12.31
CA LEU A 66 1.57 -8.20 -12.32
C LEU A 66 1.77 -8.79 -13.73
N ALA A 67 1.20 -8.14 -14.75
CA ALA A 67 1.34 -8.55 -16.15
C ALA A 67 2.78 -8.40 -16.68
N ALA A 68 3.48 -7.36 -16.24
CA ALA A 68 4.89 -7.12 -16.55
C ALA A 68 5.85 -8.05 -15.80
N SER A 69 5.34 -8.89 -14.88
CA SER A 69 6.18 -9.79 -14.08
C SER A 69 7.20 -9.04 -13.19
N GLU A 70 6.87 -7.82 -12.76
CA GLU A 70 7.72 -6.98 -11.93
C GLU A 70 7.72 -7.39 -10.45
N THR A 71 8.77 -7.07 -9.71
CA THR A 71 8.73 -7.11 -8.23
C THR A 71 8.17 -5.78 -7.73
N PHE A 72 7.14 -5.83 -6.88
CA PHE A 72 6.47 -4.62 -6.40
C PHE A 72 5.88 -4.75 -4.99
N ALA A 73 5.62 -3.60 -4.40
CA ALA A 73 5.03 -3.45 -3.09
C ALA A 73 3.68 -2.72 -3.16
N LEU A 74 2.80 -3.08 -2.24
CA LEU A 74 1.43 -2.59 -2.10
C LEU A 74 1.23 -2.18 -0.63
N GLU A 75 0.92 -0.91 -0.38
CA GLU A 75 0.41 -0.47 0.93
C GLU A 75 -1.11 -0.59 1.00
N THR A 76 -1.62 -1.23 2.05
CA THR A 76 -3.05 -1.44 2.23
C THR A 76 -3.41 -1.53 3.71
N THR A 77 -4.65 -1.22 4.07
CA THR A 77 -5.18 -1.51 5.41
C THR A 77 -5.71 -2.93 5.55
N LEU A 78 -5.68 -3.73 4.47
CA LEU A 78 -6.33 -5.05 4.35
C LEU A 78 -7.83 -5.04 4.68
N ALA A 79 -8.49 -3.88 4.72
CA ALA A 79 -9.91 -3.76 5.02
C ALA A 79 -10.83 -4.36 3.93
N THR A 80 -10.28 -4.73 2.76
CA THR A 80 -11.08 -5.19 1.62
C THR A 80 -10.67 -6.57 1.15
N TRP A 81 -11.66 -7.48 1.10
CA TRP A 81 -11.55 -8.85 0.58
C TRP A 81 -10.98 -8.95 -0.85
N HIS A 82 -11.08 -7.87 -1.63
CA HIS A 82 -10.60 -7.80 -3.02
C HIS A 82 -9.10 -8.11 -3.18
N TYR A 83 -8.28 -7.85 -2.16
CA TYR A 83 -6.85 -8.17 -2.26
C TYR A 83 -6.57 -9.68 -2.21
N LEU A 84 -7.47 -10.49 -1.64
CA LEU A 84 -7.26 -11.93 -1.52
C LEU A 84 -7.24 -12.63 -2.89
N SER A 85 -8.14 -12.25 -3.79
CA SER A 85 -8.16 -12.81 -5.16
C SER A 85 -6.92 -12.39 -5.96
N PHE A 86 -6.48 -11.13 -5.79
CA PHE A 86 -5.25 -10.63 -6.38
C PHE A 86 -4.01 -11.38 -5.89
N ILE A 87 -3.88 -11.57 -4.57
CA ILE A 87 -2.77 -12.30 -3.96
C ILE A 87 -2.71 -13.74 -4.47
N ARG A 88 -3.87 -14.43 -4.50
CA ARG A 88 -3.95 -15.80 -5.05
C ARG A 88 -3.51 -15.84 -6.51
N LYS A 89 -3.97 -14.89 -7.34
CA LYS A 89 -3.54 -14.76 -8.73
C LYS A 89 -2.01 -14.56 -8.83
N ALA A 90 -1.42 -13.71 -8.00
CA ALA A 90 0.03 -13.52 -7.98
C ALA A 90 0.78 -14.82 -7.63
N GLN A 91 0.30 -15.57 -6.63
CA GLN A 91 0.87 -16.88 -6.27
C GLN A 91 0.80 -17.87 -7.44
N THR A 92 -0.33 -17.93 -8.17
CA THR A 92 -0.43 -18.80 -9.36
C THR A 92 0.52 -18.39 -10.50
N LEU A 93 0.97 -17.13 -10.52
CA LEU A 93 1.94 -16.60 -11.48
C LEU A 93 3.40 -16.73 -10.99
N GLY A 94 3.62 -17.46 -9.89
CA GLY A 94 4.94 -17.76 -9.35
C GLY A 94 5.56 -16.66 -8.49
N TYR A 95 4.75 -15.77 -7.93
CA TYR A 95 5.24 -14.75 -6.99
C TYR A 95 5.42 -15.32 -5.58
N SER A 96 6.54 -14.97 -4.96
CA SER A 96 6.71 -15.06 -3.51
C SER A 96 5.96 -13.89 -2.86
N VAL A 97 4.98 -14.19 -2.01
CA VAL A 97 4.17 -13.16 -1.33
C VAL A 97 4.67 -12.98 0.10
N HIS A 98 5.01 -11.76 0.46
CA HIS A 98 5.53 -11.39 1.78
C HIS A 98 4.60 -10.37 2.43
N LEU A 99 4.19 -10.61 3.67
CA LEU A 99 3.33 -9.72 4.44
C LEU A 99 4.13 -9.08 5.59
N PHE A 100 4.22 -7.75 5.57
CA PHE A 100 4.68 -6.94 6.67
C PHE A 100 3.48 -6.28 7.32
N PHE A 101 3.10 -6.73 8.52
CA PHE A 101 1.97 -6.19 9.26
C PHE A 101 2.44 -5.22 10.34
N PHE A 102 1.97 -3.98 10.26
CA PHE A 102 2.30 -2.88 11.17
C PHE A 102 1.12 -2.64 12.12
N TRP A 103 1.41 -2.63 13.41
CA TRP A 103 0.43 -2.33 14.45
C TRP A 103 0.99 -1.29 15.41
N LEU A 104 0.08 -0.56 16.08
CA LEU A 104 0.42 0.34 17.17
C LEU A 104 0.21 -0.38 18.51
N SER A 105 1.05 -0.06 19.49
CA SER A 105 1.07 -0.74 20.80
C SER A 105 -0.20 -0.52 21.62
N THR A 106 -0.96 0.55 21.34
CA THR A 106 -2.18 0.91 22.05
C THR A 106 -3.27 1.41 21.10
N PRO A 107 -4.56 1.09 21.35
CA PRO A 107 -5.69 1.60 20.57
C PRO A 107 -5.76 3.14 20.52
N GLU A 108 -5.37 3.80 21.60
CA GLU A 108 -5.39 5.27 21.72
C GLU A 108 -4.40 5.94 20.76
N ALA A 109 -3.26 5.28 20.49
CA ALA A 109 -2.30 5.75 19.50
C ALA A 109 -2.89 5.67 18.07
N ALA A 110 -3.65 4.62 17.76
CA ALA A 110 -4.31 4.50 16.46
C ALA A 110 -5.36 5.60 16.23
N ALA A 111 -6.20 5.87 17.23
CA ALA A 111 -7.21 6.94 17.14
C ALA A 111 -6.58 8.33 17.00
N THR A 112 -5.51 8.60 17.75
CA THR A 112 -4.81 9.90 17.73
C THR A 112 -4.10 10.14 16.38
N HIS A 113 -3.42 9.12 15.82
CA HIS A 113 -2.74 9.26 14.54
C HIS A 113 -3.70 9.28 13.34
N GLU A 114 -4.83 8.59 13.42
CA GLU A 114 -5.89 8.64 12.40
C GLU A 114 -6.58 10.02 12.38
N GLN A 115 -6.76 10.67 13.54
CA GLN A 115 -7.24 12.05 13.62
C GLN A 115 -6.20 13.07 13.19
N THR A 116 -4.91 12.89 13.53
CA THR A 116 -3.85 13.83 13.11
C THR A 116 -3.63 13.78 11.60
N GLY A 117 -3.77 12.61 10.96
CA GLY A 117 -3.77 12.49 9.49
C GLY A 117 -4.99 13.13 8.80
N ARG A 118 -6.08 13.40 9.55
CA ARG A 118 -7.28 14.10 9.08
C ARG A 118 -7.34 15.57 9.51
N SER A 119 -6.55 15.99 10.51
CA SER A 119 -6.60 17.31 11.16
C SER A 119 -5.37 18.18 10.91
N ALA A 120 -4.36 17.67 10.20
CA ALA A 120 -3.23 18.47 9.69
C ALA A 120 -3.52 19.09 8.29
N LEU A 121 -4.79 19.13 7.88
CA LEU A 121 -5.29 19.83 6.70
C LEU A 121 -6.28 20.92 7.13
#